data_AF-A0A944JDM0-F1
#
_entry.id   AF-A0A944JDM0-F1
#
_cell.length_a   1.000
_cell.length_b   1.000
_cell.length_c   1.000
_cell.angle_alpha   90.00
_cell.angle_beta   90.00
_cell.angle_gamma   90.00
#
_symmetry.space_group_name_H-M   'P 1'
#
loop_
_entity.id
_entity.type
_entity.pdbx_description
1 polymer ?
#
loop_
_entity_poly.entity_id
_entity_poly.type
_entity_poly.pdbx_seq_one_letter_code
_entity_poly.pdbx_strand_id
1 'polypeptide(L)'
;MTHLPPRSVDARAHPTAATAPYSGAPAGCAMSSGRAVFEAQLIWKARGENIMAEKIIDVTLASITNTGTRSVSPYGGISARSVRVKDPGQTFQSGLLYYVEAGKPIHESGVLSIKPGKSLTYNSTQRLSIFHFDALESGGFNQMLMIDSSLWQHMVTTGGSNETFYFAGRKKVFFVDLEGFFDFPWSYRAQYEDDERKFEANYTVNLISSSG
;
A
#
# COMPACT_ATOMS: atom_id res chain seq x y z
N MET A 1 -34.65 -6.45 57.25
CA MET A 1 -36.12 -6.39 57.13
C MET A 1 -36.42 -5.45 55.96
N THR A 2 -36.73 -6.04 54.81
CA THR A 2 -38.07 -6.02 54.14
C THR A 2 -38.19 -4.82 53.18
N HIS A 3 -38.63 -4.90 51.93
CA HIS A 3 -39.13 -5.97 51.06
C HIS A 3 -39.13 -5.38 49.63
N LEU A 4 -38.59 -6.09 48.63
CA LEU A 4 -39.21 -6.15 47.29
C LEU A 4 -40.40 -7.13 47.41
N PRO A 5 -41.48 -7.13 46.57
CA PRO A 5 -41.39 -7.30 45.09
C PRO A 5 -42.65 -6.74 44.32
N PRO A 6 -43.26 -7.36 43.26
CA PRO A 6 -42.93 -7.37 41.82
C PRO A 6 -44.17 -7.21 40.85
N ARG A 7 -43.95 -7.52 39.54
CA ARG A 7 -44.89 -7.92 38.43
C ARG A 7 -45.44 -6.78 37.54
N SER A 8 -45.72 -6.95 36.24
CA SER A 8 -45.98 -8.09 35.31
C SER A 8 -45.54 -7.67 33.88
N VAL A 9 -44.97 -8.47 32.96
CA VAL A 9 -45.31 -9.76 32.32
C VAL A 9 -46.52 -9.73 31.37
N ASP A 10 -46.29 -10.34 30.18
CA ASP A 10 -47.18 -10.78 29.09
C ASP A 10 -47.44 -9.84 27.89
N ALA A 11 -47.45 -10.28 26.62
CA ALA A 11 -47.27 -11.61 26.03
C ALA A 11 -46.97 -11.52 24.51
N ARG A 12 -46.44 -12.63 24.00
CA ARG A 12 -46.16 -13.00 22.59
C ARG A 12 -47.38 -12.94 21.67
N ALA A 13 -47.13 -12.68 20.38
CA ALA A 13 -47.82 -13.35 19.27
C ALA A 13 -46.99 -13.33 17.97
N HIS A 14 -46.69 -14.52 17.44
CA HIS A 14 -46.39 -14.87 16.04
C HIS A 14 -47.37 -16.01 15.68
N PRO A 15 -47.52 -16.45 14.42
CA PRO A 15 -47.40 -15.81 13.11
C PRO A 15 -48.69 -16.03 12.26
N THR A 16 -48.76 -15.50 11.03
CA THR A 16 -49.72 -16.03 10.04
C THR A 16 -49.11 -16.00 8.64
N ALA A 17 -49.15 -17.16 7.98
CA ALA A 17 -48.68 -17.41 6.63
C ALA A 17 -49.78 -17.07 5.61
N ALA A 18 -49.39 -16.59 4.42
CA ALA A 18 -50.20 -16.63 3.21
C ALA A 18 -49.28 -16.77 1.99
N THR A 19 -49.65 -17.66 1.07
CA THR A 19 -48.86 -18.13 -0.07
C THR A 19 -49.46 -17.66 -1.40
N ALA A 20 -48.66 -16.95 -2.21
CA ALA A 20 -48.58 -16.88 -3.70
C ALA A 20 -49.82 -16.56 -4.58
N PRO A 21 -49.70 -16.37 -5.92
CA PRO A 21 -48.57 -15.98 -6.79
C PRO A 21 -48.87 -14.71 -7.64
N TYR A 22 -47.91 -14.12 -8.36
CA TYR A 22 -48.04 -13.76 -9.79
C TYR A 22 -46.74 -13.16 -10.36
N SER A 23 -46.50 -13.55 -11.60
CA SER A 23 -45.42 -13.26 -12.53
C SER A 23 -45.30 -11.78 -12.95
N GLY A 24 -44.08 -11.33 -13.24
CA GLY A 24 -43.85 -10.15 -14.08
C GLY A 24 -42.47 -9.51 -13.92
N ALA A 25 -41.45 -10.03 -14.60
CA ALA A 25 -40.24 -9.28 -14.95
C ALA A 25 -40.63 -8.13 -15.91
N PRO A 26 -39.89 -6.99 -16.03
CA PRO A 26 -38.44 -6.99 -16.26
C PRO A 26 -37.65 -5.87 -15.59
N ALA A 27 -36.40 -6.16 -15.24
CA ALA A 27 -35.36 -5.14 -15.13
C ALA A 27 -34.01 -5.77 -15.45
N GLY A 28 -33.54 -5.54 -16.67
CA GLY A 28 -32.15 -5.77 -17.02
C GLY A 28 -31.28 -4.77 -16.27
N CYS A 29 -30.26 -5.28 -15.57
CA CYS A 29 -29.10 -4.48 -15.19
C CYS A 29 -27.92 -5.41 -14.84
N ALA A 30 -26.81 -5.17 -15.54
CA ALA A 30 -25.44 -5.42 -15.11
C ALA A 30 -25.01 -6.86 -14.75
N MET A 31 -24.67 -7.64 -15.78
CA MET A 31 -23.74 -8.79 -15.68
C MET A 31 -22.78 -8.75 -16.88
N SER A 32 -21.86 -7.77 -16.94
CA SER A 32 -20.86 -7.69 -18.01
C SER A 32 -19.40 -7.64 -17.54
N SER A 33 -19.11 -7.56 -16.24
CA SER A 33 -17.71 -7.48 -15.77
C SER A 33 -17.06 -8.84 -15.48
N GLY A 34 -17.83 -9.87 -15.13
CA GLY A 34 -17.26 -11.20 -14.81
C GLY A 34 -16.82 -12.00 -16.03
N ARG A 35 -17.50 -11.82 -17.17
CA ARG A 35 -17.27 -12.62 -18.37
C ARG A 35 -16.00 -12.20 -19.12
N ALA A 36 -15.69 -10.91 -19.16
CA ALA A 36 -14.47 -10.39 -19.79
C ALA A 36 -13.19 -10.82 -19.04
N VAL A 37 -13.24 -10.89 -17.70
CA VAL A 37 -12.12 -11.38 -16.88
C VAL A 37 -11.88 -12.88 -17.10
N PHE A 38 -12.96 -13.67 -17.19
CA PHE A 38 -12.88 -15.09 -17.49
C PHE A 38 -12.47 -15.38 -18.94
N GLU A 39 -12.93 -14.59 -19.91
CA GLU A 39 -12.57 -14.77 -21.33
C GLU A 39 -11.12 -14.36 -21.60
N ALA A 40 -10.58 -13.33 -20.94
CA ALA A 40 -9.16 -13.00 -21.00
C ALA A 40 -8.28 -14.15 -20.44
N GLN A 41 -8.70 -14.78 -19.33
CA GLN A 41 -8.06 -15.98 -18.78
C GLN A 41 -8.13 -17.20 -19.71
N LEU A 42 -9.18 -17.31 -20.53
CA LEU A 42 -9.39 -18.44 -21.44
C LEU A 42 -8.64 -18.29 -22.77
N ILE A 43 -8.43 -17.06 -23.26
CA ILE A 43 -7.66 -16.80 -24.49
C ILE A 43 -6.17 -17.14 -24.29
N TRP A 44 -5.63 -16.95 -23.08
CA TRP A 44 -4.26 -17.34 -22.72
C TRP A 44 -4.02 -18.86 -22.72
N LYS A 45 -5.04 -19.67 -22.44
CA LYS A 45 -4.92 -21.15 -22.33
C LYS A 45 -4.60 -21.87 -23.66
N ALA A 46 -4.82 -21.25 -24.81
CA ALA A 46 -4.82 -21.96 -26.09
C ALA A 46 -3.44 -22.12 -26.76
N ARG A 47 -2.37 -21.48 -26.24
CA ARG A 47 -1.11 -21.34 -27.00
C ARG A 47 0.08 -22.16 -26.53
N GLY A 48 0.05 -22.80 -25.37
CA GLY A 48 1.22 -23.57 -24.90
C GLY A 48 2.49 -22.70 -24.78
N GLU A 49 2.31 -21.40 -24.55
CA GLU A 49 3.36 -20.39 -24.42
C GLU A 49 3.60 -20.07 -22.94
N ASN A 50 4.82 -19.66 -22.60
CA ASN A 50 5.44 -19.68 -21.26
C ASN A 50 4.53 -19.39 -20.04
N ILE A 51 4.68 -20.25 -19.03
CA ILE A 51 4.00 -20.31 -17.70
C ILE A 51 4.34 -19.12 -16.78
N MET A 52 5.07 -18.11 -17.29
CA MET A 52 5.62 -16.99 -16.53
C MET A 52 5.41 -15.68 -17.28
N ALA A 53 4.83 -14.69 -16.59
CA ALA A 53 4.77 -13.32 -17.05
C ALA A 53 5.78 -12.46 -16.25
N GLU A 54 6.40 -11.49 -16.92
CA GLU A 54 7.33 -10.53 -16.35
C GLU A 54 6.86 -9.10 -16.63
N LYS A 55 7.00 -8.24 -15.63
CA LYS A 55 6.86 -6.80 -15.77
C LYS A 55 8.14 -6.12 -15.31
N ILE A 56 8.69 -5.27 -16.18
CA ILE A 56 9.79 -4.36 -15.84
C ILE A 56 9.17 -3.01 -15.52
N ILE A 57 9.43 -2.52 -14.31
CA ILE A 57 8.89 -1.26 -13.80
C ILE A 57 10.02 -0.32 -13.39
N ASP A 58 9.79 0.97 -13.54
CA ASP A 58 10.58 2.02 -12.91
C ASP A 58 9.78 2.59 -11.73
N VAL A 59 10.38 2.55 -10.54
CA VAL A 59 9.81 3.08 -9.31
C VAL A 59 10.60 4.31 -8.90
N THR A 60 9.94 5.45 -8.75
CA THR A 60 10.59 6.72 -8.43
C THR A 60 10.02 7.30 -7.15
N LEU A 61 10.89 7.77 -6.25
CA LEU A 61 10.47 8.70 -5.20
C LEU A 61 10.47 10.10 -5.82
N ALA A 62 9.27 10.65 -6.02
CA ALA A 62 9.08 11.94 -6.69
C ALA A 62 9.17 13.14 -5.73
N SER A 63 8.65 12.99 -4.50
CA SER A 63 8.71 14.08 -3.53
C SER A 63 8.50 13.60 -2.11
N ILE A 64 9.00 14.38 -1.15
CA ILE A 64 8.63 14.28 0.26
C ILE A 64 8.00 15.61 0.67
N THR A 65 6.75 15.55 1.12
CA THR A 65 5.97 16.71 1.56
C THR A 65 5.71 16.64 3.06
N ASN A 66 6.08 17.69 3.79
CA ASN A 66 5.75 17.78 5.20
C ASN A 66 4.27 18.15 5.38
N THR A 67 3.47 17.17 5.79
CA THR A 67 2.03 17.29 6.04
C THR A 67 1.70 17.56 7.51
N GLY A 68 2.72 17.58 8.38
CA GLY A 68 2.58 17.92 9.80
C GLY A 68 2.68 19.42 10.09
N THR A 69 2.55 19.75 11.37
CA THR A 69 2.67 21.14 11.89
C THR A 69 4.09 21.50 12.31
N ARG A 70 5.01 20.54 12.26
CA ARG A 70 6.38 20.67 12.74
C ARG A 70 7.36 20.24 11.64
N SER A 71 8.56 20.82 11.60
CA SER A 71 9.56 20.47 10.58
C SER A 71 9.96 18.99 10.65
N VAL A 72 10.21 18.37 9.51
CA VAL A 72 10.66 16.96 9.42
C VAL A 72 12.07 16.91 8.84
N SER A 73 12.90 15.99 9.31
CA SER A 73 14.24 15.74 8.81
C SER A 73 14.50 14.23 8.82
N PRO A 74 13.78 13.47 7.98
CA PRO A 74 13.93 12.02 7.95
C PRO A 74 15.35 11.64 7.53
N TYR A 75 16.01 10.75 8.28
CA TYR A 75 17.28 10.13 7.89
C TYR A 75 17.13 8.61 7.94
N GLY A 76 18.08 7.88 7.35
CA GLY A 76 17.96 6.45 7.07
C GLY A 76 17.61 6.21 5.61
N GLY A 77 16.85 5.16 5.30
CA GLY A 77 16.59 4.74 3.92
C GLY A 77 15.16 4.36 3.58
N ILE A 78 14.81 4.55 2.30
CA ILE A 78 13.59 4.02 1.67
C ILE A 78 14.03 3.10 0.53
N SER A 79 13.51 1.87 0.50
CA SER A 79 13.84 0.87 -0.52
C SER A 79 12.62 0.51 -1.36
N ALA A 80 12.83 0.30 -2.66
CA ALA A 80 11.92 -0.43 -3.52
C ALA A 80 12.46 -1.84 -3.72
N ARG A 81 11.60 -2.85 -3.58
CA ARG A 81 11.99 -4.26 -3.61
C ARG A 81 11.03 -5.10 -4.45
N SER A 82 11.58 -6.04 -5.20
CA SER A 82 10.83 -7.18 -5.72
C SER A 82 10.90 -8.31 -4.69
N VAL A 83 9.75 -8.73 -4.15
CA VAL A 83 9.68 -9.72 -3.07
C VAL A 83 8.63 -10.78 -3.37
N ARG A 84 8.71 -11.93 -2.68
CA ARG A 84 7.68 -12.97 -2.78
C ARG A 84 6.38 -12.52 -2.10
N VAL A 85 5.25 -12.83 -2.73
CA VAL A 85 3.91 -12.56 -2.17
C VAL A 85 3.68 -13.33 -0.87
N LYS A 86 3.96 -14.64 -0.84
CA LYS A 86 3.74 -15.49 0.34
C LYS A 86 4.78 -15.29 1.44
N ASP A 87 5.99 -14.87 1.08
CA ASP A 87 7.08 -14.59 2.02
C ASP A 87 7.82 -13.30 1.63
N PRO A 88 7.35 -12.13 2.09
CA PRO A 88 8.00 -10.85 1.77
C PRO A 88 9.43 -10.70 2.31
N GLY A 89 9.92 -11.64 3.12
CA GLY A 89 11.33 -11.70 3.51
C GLY A 89 12.24 -12.18 2.37
N GLN A 90 11.70 -13.00 1.46
CA GLN A 90 12.41 -13.44 0.26
C GLN A 90 12.45 -12.31 -0.78
N THR A 91 13.57 -11.62 -0.84
CA THR A 91 13.84 -10.50 -1.76
C THR A 91 14.63 -10.97 -2.99
N PHE A 92 14.20 -10.57 -4.19
CA PHE A 92 14.86 -10.90 -5.47
C PHE A 92 15.67 -9.74 -6.01
N GLN A 93 15.14 -8.53 -5.87
CA GLN A 93 15.82 -7.28 -6.26
C GLN A 93 15.50 -6.19 -5.24
N SER A 94 16.44 -5.28 -5.02
CA SER A 94 16.27 -4.15 -4.10
C SER A 94 17.08 -2.96 -4.61
N GLY A 95 16.53 -1.75 -4.46
CA GLY A 95 17.20 -0.50 -4.75
C GLY A 95 16.78 0.59 -3.77
N LEU A 96 17.70 1.50 -3.43
CA LEU A 96 17.41 2.63 -2.55
C LEU A 96 16.79 3.78 -3.36
N LEU A 97 15.63 4.25 -2.92
CA LEU A 97 14.98 5.46 -3.43
C LEU A 97 15.41 6.70 -2.66
N TYR A 98 15.80 6.54 -1.40
CA TYR A 98 16.25 7.60 -0.52
C TYR A 98 17.27 7.04 0.45
N TYR A 99 18.35 7.77 0.69
CA TYR A 99 19.27 7.49 1.78
C TYR A 99 19.95 8.77 2.25
N VAL A 100 19.89 9.02 3.56
CA VAL A 100 20.54 10.16 4.20
C VAL A 100 21.08 9.70 5.55
N GLU A 101 22.33 10.04 5.85
CA GLU A 101 22.93 9.78 7.16
C GLU A 101 22.50 10.86 8.18
N ALA A 102 22.49 10.50 9.47
CA ALA A 102 22.18 11.44 10.53
C ALA A 102 23.08 12.69 10.46
N GLY A 103 22.47 13.88 10.55
CA GLY A 103 23.18 15.16 10.52
C GLY A 103 23.63 15.63 9.12
N LYS A 104 23.37 14.87 8.05
CA LYS A 104 23.61 15.32 6.67
C LYS A 104 22.41 16.09 6.10
N PRO A 105 22.61 16.92 5.06
CA PRO A 105 21.51 17.48 4.29
C PRO A 105 20.58 16.40 3.77
N ILE A 106 19.28 16.61 3.93
CA ILE A 106 18.24 15.67 3.48
C ILE A 106 17.94 15.79 1.98
N HIS A 107 18.57 16.75 1.31
CA HIS A 107 18.35 17.08 -0.10
C HIS A 107 19.59 17.77 -0.68
N GLU A 108 19.80 17.62 -1.99
CA GLU A 108 20.96 18.17 -2.72
C GLU A 108 21.10 19.69 -2.61
N SER A 109 20.00 20.39 -2.34
CA SER A 109 20.00 21.84 -2.10
C SER A 109 20.63 22.25 -0.75
N GLY A 110 21.15 21.32 0.04
CA GLY A 110 21.79 21.59 1.33
C GLY A 110 20.82 21.77 2.50
N VAL A 111 19.52 21.53 2.29
CA VAL A 111 18.49 21.69 3.33
C VAL A 111 18.58 20.56 4.35
N LEU A 112 18.47 20.89 5.64
CA LEU A 112 18.49 19.93 6.75
C LEU A 112 17.10 19.48 7.21
N SER A 113 16.06 20.24 6.91
CA SER A 113 14.68 19.88 7.29
C SER A 113 13.64 20.49 6.35
N ILE A 114 12.53 19.80 6.17
CA ILE A 114 11.37 20.26 5.41
C ILE A 114 10.42 20.97 6.39
N LYS A 115 10.18 22.26 6.17
CA LYS A 115 9.24 23.04 6.98
C LYS A 115 7.78 22.59 6.75
N PRO A 116 6.86 22.84 7.70
CA PRO A 116 5.43 22.54 7.53
C PRO A 116 4.86 23.08 6.22
N GLY A 117 4.11 22.24 5.49
CA GLY A 117 3.50 22.59 4.21
C GLY A 117 4.49 22.80 3.06
N LYS A 118 5.79 22.50 3.26
CA LYS A 118 6.80 22.51 2.19
C LYS A 118 7.03 21.10 1.66
N SER A 119 7.47 21.04 0.42
CA SER A 119 7.81 19.82 -0.29
C SER A 119 9.21 19.94 -0.87
N LEU A 120 9.94 18.83 -0.87
CA LEU A 120 11.18 18.66 -1.60
C LEU A 120 10.97 17.61 -2.67
N THR A 121 11.38 17.92 -3.89
CA THR A 121 11.30 17.01 -5.04
C THR A 121 12.54 16.14 -5.07
N TYR A 122 12.33 14.84 -5.24
CA TYR A 122 13.38 13.86 -5.45
C TYR A 122 13.14 13.24 -6.83
N ASN A 123 14.19 12.73 -7.48
CA ASN A 123 14.06 12.04 -8.76
C ASN A 123 14.93 10.78 -8.76
N SER A 124 14.84 10.01 -7.67
CA SER A 124 15.58 8.76 -7.52
C SER A 124 14.72 7.61 -8.02
N THR A 125 15.17 6.97 -9.09
CA THR A 125 14.44 5.90 -9.79
C THR A 125 15.18 4.58 -9.67
N GLN A 126 14.42 3.51 -9.42
CA GLN A 126 14.91 2.14 -9.39
C GLN A 126 14.12 1.28 -10.36
N ARG A 127 14.83 0.57 -11.25
CA ARG A 127 14.24 -0.38 -12.18
C ARG A 127 14.18 -1.77 -11.56
N LEU A 128 13.00 -2.39 -11.58
CA LEU A 128 12.75 -3.71 -11.00
C LEU A 128 12.02 -4.62 -11.98
N SER A 129 12.35 -5.90 -11.97
CA SER A 129 11.59 -6.98 -12.59
C SER A 129 10.70 -7.66 -11.56
N ILE A 130 9.41 -7.77 -11.88
CA ILE A 130 8.42 -8.49 -11.08
C ILE A 130 7.90 -9.66 -11.90
N PHE A 131 7.93 -10.86 -11.33
CA PHE A 131 7.51 -12.08 -12.01
C PHE A 131 6.19 -12.64 -11.46
N HIS A 132 5.34 -13.13 -12.36
CA HIS A 132 4.13 -13.88 -12.08
C HIS A 132 4.19 -15.26 -12.71
N PHE A 133 3.70 -16.25 -11.98
CA PHE A 133 3.66 -17.66 -12.36
C PHE A 133 2.22 -18.15 -12.24
N ASP A 134 1.79 -18.96 -13.20
CA ASP A 134 0.40 -19.42 -13.25
C ASP A 134 -0.05 -20.16 -11.98
N ALA A 135 -1.30 -19.90 -11.57
CA ALA A 135 -1.81 -20.32 -10.26
C ALA A 135 -1.90 -21.84 -10.04
N LEU A 136 -1.95 -22.63 -11.11
CA LEU A 136 -2.03 -24.10 -11.06
C LEU A 136 -0.68 -24.76 -10.74
N GLU A 137 0.44 -24.10 -11.03
CA GLU A 137 1.79 -24.65 -10.82
C GLU A 137 2.61 -23.88 -9.78
N SER A 138 2.24 -22.63 -9.49
CA SER A 138 3.17 -21.70 -8.87
C SER A 138 3.40 -21.88 -7.38
N GLY A 139 2.66 -22.68 -6.62
CA GLY A 139 2.96 -22.92 -5.19
C GLY A 139 3.08 -21.66 -4.29
N GLY A 140 2.80 -20.45 -4.79
CA GLY A 140 3.14 -19.18 -4.13
C GLY A 140 4.41 -18.45 -4.62
N PHE A 141 4.94 -18.78 -5.79
CA PHE A 141 6.10 -18.15 -6.42
C PHE A 141 5.81 -16.75 -7.01
N ASN A 142 4.61 -16.22 -6.89
CA ASN A 142 4.33 -14.87 -7.39
C ASN A 142 5.11 -13.82 -6.62
N GLN A 143 5.58 -12.81 -7.35
CA GLN A 143 6.29 -11.67 -6.81
C GLN A 143 5.39 -10.43 -6.79
N MET A 144 5.80 -9.45 -5.99
CA MET A 144 5.15 -8.15 -5.88
C MET A 144 6.20 -7.06 -5.64
N LEU A 145 5.85 -5.84 -6.00
CA LEU A 145 6.59 -4.66 -5.57
C LEU A 145 6.29 -4.41 -4.09
N MET A 146 7.33 -4.12 -3.31
CA MET A 146 7.23 -3.66 -1.94
C MET A 146 8.05 -2.39 -1.74
N ILE A 147 7.44 -1.35 -1.17
CA ILE A 147 8.15 -0.21 -0.61
C ILE A 147 8.22 -0.39 0.89
N ASP A 148 9.43 -0.32 1.43
CA ASP A 148 9.68 -0.28 2.86
C ASP A 148 10.70 0.80 3.20
N SER A 149 10.79 1.08 4.49
CA SER A 149 11.60 2.17 5.01
C SER A 149 12.18 1.82 6.36
N SER A 150 13.39 2.32 6.60
CA SER A 150 14.01 2.38 7.91
C SER A 150 14.42 3.83 8.11
N LEU A 151 13.44 4.65 8.48
CA LEU A 151 13.60 6.09 8.64
C LEU A 151 13.48 6.49 10.10
N TRP A 152 14.27 7.48 10.48
CA TRP A 152 14.39 8.01 11.81
C TRP A 152 14.28 9.53 11.82
N GLN A 153 13.92 10.07 12.98
CA GLN A 153 13.77 11.49 13.25
C GLN A 153 14.41 11.81 14.59
N HIS A 154 15.27 12.82 14.60
CA HIS A 154 15.68 13.47 15.84
C HIS A 154 14.60 14.46 16.29
N MET A 155 14.03 14.25 17.47
CA MET A 155 13.00 15.10 18.08
C MET A 155 13.59 15.81 19.30
N VAL A 156 13.32 17.12 19.40
CA VAL A 156 13.75 17.95 20.53
C VAL A 156 12.51 18.47 21.24
N THR A 157 12.36 18.12 22.52
CA THR A 157 11.26 18.55 23.40
C THR A 157 11.82 19.36 24.57
N THR A 158 10.93 19.97 25.37
CA THR A 158 11.32 20.71 26.58
C THR A 158 12.05 19.83 27.60
N GLY A 159 11.85 18.51 27.56
CA GLY A 159 12.47 17.53 28.47
C GLY A 159 13.76 16.90 27.97
N GLY A 160 14.19 17.17 26.73
CA GLY A 160 15.41 16.60 26.16
C GLY A 160 15.34 16.39 24.65
N SER A 161 16.25 15.56 24.14
CA SER A 161 16.24 15.12 22.74
C SER A 161 16.16 13.61 22.65
N ASN A 162 15.37 13.10 21.71
CA ASN A 162 15.26 11.67 21.46
C ASN A 162 15.26 11.37 19.96
N GLU A 163 15.64 10.16 19.59
CA GLU A 163 15.48 9.62 18.24
C GLU A 163 14.28 8.68 18.21
N THR A 164 13.42 8.85 17.22
CA THR A 164 12.25 7.99 17.04
C THR A 164 12.11 7.62 15.58
N PHE A 165 11.56 6.44 15.32
CA PHE A 165 11.42 5.94 13.97
C PHE A 165 10.12 6.40 13.34
N TYR A 166 10.15 6.60 12.02
CA TYR A 166 8.95 6.79 11.25
C TYR A 166 8.25 5.45 11.01
N PHE A 167 6.99 5.38 11.39
CA PHE A 167 6.08 4.29 11.09
C PHE A 167 5.33 4.60 9.80
N ALA A 168 5.42 3.70 8.81
CA ALA A 168 4.63 3.77 7.58
C ALA A 168 4.12 2.40 7.11
N GLY A 169 4.33 1.32 7.89
CA GLY A 169 4.07 -0.04 7.40
C GLY A 169 4.87 -0.36 6.13
N ARG A 170 4.39 -1.30 5.32
CA ARG A 170 4.97 -1.63 4.02
C ARG A 170 3.91 -1.47 2.93
N LYS A 171 4.21 -0.70 1.89
CA LYS A 171 3.34 -0.65 0.71
C LYS A 171 3.61 -1.88 -0.13
N LYS A 172 2.56 -2.60 -0.52
CA LYS A 172 2.62 -3.74 -1.43
C LYS A 172 1.82 -3.40 -2.68
N VAL A 173 2.35 -3.73 -3.86
CA VAL A 173 1.66 -3.61 -5.14
C VAL A 173 1.83 -4.93 -5.88
N PHE A 174 0.72 -5.62 -6.12
CA PHE A 174 0.75 -6.94 -6.74
C PHE A 174 1.00 -6.83 -8.24
N PHE A 175 1.49 -7.91 -8.85
CA PHE A 175 1.78 -7.95 -10.28
C PHE A 175 0.62 -7.49 -11.17
N VAL A 176 -0.62 -7.83 -10.79
CA VAL A 176 -1.83 -7.47 -11.55
C VAL A 176 -2.09 -5.96 -11.53
N ASP A 177 -1.70 -5.28 -10.45
CA ASP A 177 -1.92 -3.84 -10.26
C ASP A 177 -0.81 -2.99 -10.92
N LEU A 178 0.26 -3.62 -11.43
CA LEU A 178 1.36 -2.94 -12.12
C LEU A 178 0.98 -2.67 -13.57
N GLU A 179 0.06 -1.75 -13.80
CA GLU A 179 -0.45 -1.41 -15.15
C GLU A 179 -0.14 0.05 -15.50
N GLY A 180 0.55 0.26 -16.61
CA GLY A 180 0.85 1.60 -17.13
C GLY A 180 1.61 2.47 -16.13
N PHE A 181 1.15 3.71 -15.97
CA PHE A 181 1.70 4.69 -15.04
C PHE A 181 0.69 4.99 -13.93
N PHE A 182 1.15 4.95 -12.68
CA PHE A 182 0.36 5.41 -11.55
C PHE A 182 1.25 5.97 -10.45
N ASP A 183 0.69 6.89 -9.66
CA ASP A 183 1.32 7.43 -8.48
C ASP A 183 0.55 7.06 -7.21
N PHE A 184 1.24 7.05 -6.08
CA PHE A 184 0.60 6.90 -4.78
C PHE A 184 1.37 7.63 -3.68
N PRO A 185 0.66 8.36 -2.81
CA PRO A 185 1.24 8.88 -1.59
C PRO A 185 1.40 7.74 -0.55
N TRP A 186 2.41 7.86 0.29
CA TRP A 186 2.61 7.01 1.45
C TRP A 186 2.94 7.85 2.67
N SER A 187 2.14 7.73 3.71
CA SER A 187 2.25 8.59 4.90
C SER A 187 3.17 7.97 5.94
N TYR A 188 4.09 8.79 6.43
CA TYR A 188 5.08 8.46 7.46
C TYR A 188 4.78 9.27 8.71
N ARG A 189 4.76 8.60 9.87
CA ARG A 189 4.52 9.25 11.16
C ARG A 189 5.57 8.84 12.16
N ALA A 190 6.20 9.82 12.80
CA ALA A 190 6.98 9.62 14.00
C ALA A 190 6.30 10.36 15.16
N GLN A 191 6.26 9.72 16.33
CA GLN A 191 5.64 10.28 17.53
C GLN A 191 6.62 10.12 18.70
N TYR A 192 6.74 11.16 19.51
CA TYR A 192 7.40 11.10 20.81
C TYR A 192 6.65 12.02 21.78
N GLU A 193 6.12 11.43 22.86
CA GLU A 193 5.22 12.13 23.79
C GLU A 193 4.07 12.84 23.02
N ASP A 194 3.92 14.15 23.18
CA ASP A 194 2.92 14.98 22.50
C ASP A 194 3.44 15.61 21.18
N ASP A 195 4.70 15.36 20.79
CA ASP A 195 5.26 15.86 19.53
C ASP A 195 5.10 14.83 18.40
N GLU A 196 4.47 15.29 17.32
CA GLU A 196 4.17 14.50 16.14
C GLU A 196 4.85 15.08 14.91
N ARG A 197 5.54 14.22 14.16
CA ARG A 197 6.19 14.56 12.89
C ARG A 197 5.58 13.69 11.79
N LYS A 198 5.03 14.32 10.76
CA LYS A 198 4.33 13.66 9.66
C LYS A 198 4.84 14.17 8.32
N PHE A 199 5.03 13.25 7.38
CA PHE A 199 5.24 13.61 5.99
C PHE A 199 4.61 12.56 5.08
N GLU A 200 4.41 12.93 3.82
CA GLU A 200 4.01 12.02 2.76
C GLU A 200 5.11 11.95 1.72
N ALA A 201 5.54 10.74 1.40
CA ALA A 201 6.39 10.48 0.25
C ALA A 201 5.49 10.10 -0.93
N ASN A 202 5.64 10.79 -2.05
CA ASN A 202 4.92 10.45 -3.27
C ASN A 202 5.80 9.58 -4.17
N TYR A 203 5.28 8.44 -4.58
CA TYR A 203 5.95 7.51 -5.46
C TYR A 203 5.24 7.44 -6.80
N THR A 204 6.02 7.31 -7.87
CA THR A 204 5.47 7.00 -9.19
C THR A 204 6.00 5.64 -9.62
N VAL A 205 5.12 4.82 -10.18
CA VAL A 205 5.47 3.54 -10.80
C VAL A 205 5.13 3.63 -12.28
N ASN A 206 6.10 3.31 -13.13
CA ASN A 206 5.94 3.30 -14.57
C ASN A 206 6.27 1.91 -15.12
N LEU A 207 5.31 1.28 -15.78
CA LEU A 207 5.52 0.04 -16.51
C LEU A 207 6.31 0.32 -17.78
N ILE A 208 7.52 -0.24 -17.86
CA ILE A 208 8.44 -0.08 -18.99
C ILE A 208 8.16 -1.13 -20.06
N SER A 209 7.99 -2.38 -19.64
CA SER A 209 7.64 -3.48 -20.53
C SER A 209 6.91 -4.57 -19.77
N SER A 210 6.04 -5.27 -20.48
CA SER A 210 5.39 -6.48 -20.01
C SER A 210 5.60 -7.57 -21.06
N SER A 211 5.99 -8.76 -20.61
CA SER A 211 6.10 -9.97 -21.43
C SER A 211 5.41 -11.12 -20.71
N GLY A 212 4.89 -12.07 -21.48
CA GLY A 212 4.01 -13.13 -21.00
C GLY A 212 2.97 -13.46 -22.03
#